data_AF-A0A4Y2MYX7-F1
#
_entry.id   AF-A0A4Y2MYX7-F1
#
_cell.length_a   1.000
_cell.length_b   1.000
_cell.length_c   1.000
_cell.angle_alpha   90.00
_cell.angle_beta   90.00
_cell.angle_gamma   90.00
#
_symmetry.space_group_name_H-M   'P 1'
#
loop_
_entity.id
_entity.type
_entity.pdbx_description
1 polymer ?
#
loop_
_entity_poly.entity_id
_entity_poly.type
_entity_poly.pdbx_seq_one_letter_code
_entity_poly.pdbx_strand_id
1 'polypeptide(L)' 'GDGGGPLVCYRKDKSYALAGMVSWGIDCGAEGVPGVYIKVQKYLDWISKNTGVSLQEYWPTRAKP' A
#
# COMPACT_ATOMS: atom_id res chain seq x y z
N GLY A 1 12.44 13.93 3.42
CA GLY A 1 12.15 13.19 2.19
C GLY A 1 11.30 12.01 2.59
N ASP A 2 10.19 11.80 1.90
CA ASP A 2 9.13 10.90 2.37
C ASP A 2 9.20 9.49 1.77
N GLY A 3 10.25 9.21 0.98
CA GLY A 3 10.48 7.91 0.33
C GLY A 3 10.48 6.76 1.33
N GLY A 4 9.71 5.71 1.05
CA GLY A 4 9.47 4.61 1.98
C GLY A 4 8.33 4.86 2.98
N GLY A 5 7.78 6.07 3.04
CA GLY A 5 6.64 6.43 3.89
C GLY A 5 5.33 5.77 3.43
N PRO A 6 4.35 5.60 4.35
CA PRO A 6 3.11 4.90 4.06
C PRO A 6 2.09 5.79 3.35
N LEU A 7 1.39 5.23 2.35
CA LEU A 7 0.11 5.74 1.88
C LEU A 7 -1.00 4.91 2.52
N VAL A 8 -1.74 5.49 3.46
CA VAL A 8 -2.83 4.82 4.18
C VAL A 8 -4.20 5.25 3.67
N CYS A 9 -5.12 4.30 3.58
CA CYS A 9 -6.52 4.56 3.21
C CYS A 9 -7.45 4.11 4.33
N TYR A 10 -8.45 4.94 4.64
CA TYR A 10 -9.52 4.58 5.56
C TYR A 10 -10.55 3.68 4.86
N ARG A 11 -10.91 2.56 5.48
CA ARG A 11 -11.80 1.54 4.94
C ARG A 11 -13.20 1.65 5.54
N LYS A 12 -14.17 1.04 4.84
CA LYS A 12 -15.58 0.97 5.30
C LYS A 12 -15.75 0.26 6.64
N ASP A 13 -14.87 -0.68 6.95
CA ASP A 13 -14.82 -1.42 8.22
C ASP A 13 -14.21 -0.59 9.38
N LYS A 14 -14.01 0.72 9.18
CA LYS A 14 -13.43 1.68 10.12
C LYS A 14 -11.96 1.39 10.48
N SER A 15 -11.27 0.55 9.70
CA SER A 15 -9.83 0.31 9.83
C SER A 15 -9.02 1.14 8.81
N TYR A 16 -7.71 1.23 9.04
CA TYR A 16 -6.76 1.79 8.09
C TYR A 16 -6.02 0.66 7.37
N ALA A 17 -5.86 0.80 6.06
CA ALA A 17 -5.04 -0.10 5.26
C ALA A 17 -3.86 0.63 4.65
N LEU A 18 -2.70 -0.04 4.64
CA LEU A 18 -1.55 0.39 3.86
C LEU A 18 -1.82 0.14 2.37
N ALA A 19 -2.17 1.19 1.65
CA ALA A 19 -2.48 1.13 0.22
C ALA A 19 -1.22 1.17 -0.65
N GLY A 20 -0.20 1.92 -0.22
CA GLY A 20 1.05 2.05 -0.95
C GLY A 20 2.21 2.54 -0.11
N MET A 21 3.37 2.67 -0.75
CA MET A 21 4.60 3.20 -0.15
C MET A 21 5.19 4.26 -1.09
N VAL A 22 5.56 5.43 -0.57
CA VAL A 22 6.12 6.55 -1.37
C VAL A 22 7.33 6.04 -2.16
N SER A 23 7.30 6.22 -3.48
CA SER A 23 8.39 5.80 -4.36
C SER A 23 9.12 7.01 -4.94
N TRP A 24 8.46 7.80 -5.78
CA TRP A 24 9.03 8.97 -6.43
C TRP A 24 7.93 9.92 -6.91
N GLY A 25 8.33 11.08 -7.40
CA GLY A 25 7.47 12.06 -8.06
C GLY A 25 8.30 12.97 -8.94
N ILE A 26 7.65 13.59 -9.91
CA ILE A 26 8.21 14.73 -10.65
C ILE A 26 7.69 15.95 -9.88
N ASP A 27 8.59 16.63 -9.18
CA ASP A 27 8.27 17.66 -8.18
C ASP A 27 7.52 17.15 -6.94
N CYS A 28 7.39 18.03 -5.94
CA CYS A 28 6.71 17.76 -4.68
C CYS A 28 5.42 18.58 -4.61
N GLY A 29 4.26 17.92 -4.74
CA GLY A 29 2.96 18.56 -4.56
C GLY A 29 2.49 19.45 -5.72
N ALA A 30 3.01 19.24 -6.93
CA ALA A 30 2.56 19.96 -8.11
C ALA A 30 1.11 19.59 -8.49
N GLU A 31 0.29 20.60 -8.77
CA GLU A 31 -1.11 20.40 -9.15
C GLU A 31 -1.19 19.59 -10.46
N GLY A 32 -2.10 18.61 -10.50
CA GLY A 32 -2.28 17.73 -11.65
C GLY A 32 -1.19 16.65 -11.82
N VAL A 33 -0.13 16.65 -11.00
CA VAL A 33 0.94 15.64 -11.04
C VAL A 33 0.85 14.76 -9.79
N PRO A 34 0.34 13.50 -9.91
CA PRO A 34 0.26 12.61 -8.76
C PRO A 34 1.63 12.07 -8.37
N GLY A 35 1.85 11.89 -7.07
CA GLY A 35 2.97 11.10 -6.57
C GLY A 35 2.86 9.64 -7.01
N VAL A 36 4.01 8.98 -7.22
CA VAL A 36 4.08 7.58 -7.60
C VAL A 36 4.40 6.73 -6.36
N TYR A 37 3.56 5.71 -6.15
CA TYR A 37 3.63 4.83 -4.98
C TYR A 37 3.78 3.37 -5.40
N ILE A 38 4.52 2.59 -4.62
CA ILE A 38 4.54 1.14 -4.74
C ILE A 38 3.17 0.58 -4.37
N LYS A 39 2.60 -0.28 -5.22
CA LYS A 39 1.35 -1.00 -4.95
C LYS A 39 1.63 -2.17 -3.99
N VAL A 40 1.48 -1.95 -2.68
CA VAL A 40 1.81 -2.92 -1.62
C VAL A 40 1.10 -4.26 -1.80
N GLN A 41 -0.11 -4.27 -2.35
CA GLN A 41 -0.89 -5.50 -2.56
C GLN A 41 -0.21 -6.47 -3.53
N LYS A 42 0.65 -5.99 -4.44
CA LYS A 42 1.43 -6.87 -5.33
C LYS A 42 2.54 -7.64 -4.60
N TYR A 43 2.89 -7.23 -3.38
CA TYR A 43 4.02 -7.77 -2.62
C TYR A 43 3.61 -8.54 -1.37
N LEU A 44 2.30 -8.79 -1.14
CA LEU A 44 1.83 -9.46 0.06
C LEU A 44 2.48 -10.84 0.26
N ASP A 45 2.65 -11.60 -0.82
CA ASP A 45 3.30 -12.92 -0.75
C ASP A 45 4.79 -12.80 -0.36
N TRP A 46 5.49 -11.81 -0.92
CA TRP A 46 6.88 -11.54 -0.57
C TRP A 46 7.00 -11.08 0.89
N ILE A 47 6.11 -10.19 1.35
CA ILE A 47 6.11 -9.73 2.74
C ILE A 47 5.86 -10.92 3.67
N SER A 48 4.82 -11.71 3.40
CA SER A 48 4.47 -12.89 4.19
C SER A 48 5.62 -13.90 4.27
N LYS A 49 6.27 -14.18 3.14
CA LYS A 49 7.44 -15.07 3.07
C LYS A 49 8.62 -14.60 3.93
N ASN A 50 8.85 -13.28 4.02
CA ASN A 50 10.00 -12.74 4.73
C ASN A 50 9.72 -12.42 6.21
N THR A 51 8.47 -12.18 6.59
CA THR A 51 8.09 -11.87 7.99
C THR A 51 7.52 -13.07 8.74
N GLY A 52 7.09 -14.12 8.04
CA GLY A 52 6.33 -15.23 8.62
C GLY A 52 4.90 -14.87 9.01
N VAL A 53 4.44 -13.65 8.73
CA VAL A 53 3.07 -13.21 9.03
C VAL A 53 2.12 -13.63 7.90
N SER A 54 1.04 -14.32 8.25
CA SER A 54 -0.05 -14.61 7.30
C SER A 54 -0.86 -13.34 7.05
N LEU A 55 -0.74 -12.78 5.84
CA LEU A 55 -1.45 -11.54 5.47
C LEU A 55 -2.83 -11.82 4.85
N GLN A 56 -3.18 -13.08 4.60
CA GLN A 56 -4.48 -13.46 4.05
C GLN A 56 -5.65 -13.11 5.00
N GLU A 57 -5.40 -13.03 6.30
CA GLU A 57 -6.38 -12.61 7.31
C GLU A 57 -6.66 -11.10 7.26
N TYR A 58 -5.59 -10.29 7.13
CA TYR A 58 -5.66 -8.82 7.09
C TYR A 58 -6.05 -8.26 5.73
N TRP A 59 -5.70 -8.99 4.67
CA TRP A 59 -6.07 -8.70 3.31
C TRP A 59 -6.86 -9.88 2.75
N PRO A 60 -8.13 -10.06 3.18
CA PRO A 60 -8.98 -11.06 2.56
C PRO A 60 -9.04 -10.70 1.09
N THR A 61 -8.46 -11.54 0.25
CA THR A 61 -8.54 -11.40 -1.19
C THR A 61 -10.00 -11.16 -1.48
N ARG A 62 -10.34 -9.99 -2.06
CA ARG A 62 -11.66 -9.73 -2.59
C ARG A 62 -12.04 -11.02 -3.31
N ALA A 63 -13.11 -11.67 -2.84
CA ALA A 63 -13.52 -13.00 -3.28
C ALA A 63 -13.22 -13.13 -4.77
N LYS A 64 -12.51 -14.19 -5.15
CA LYS A 64 -12.43 -14.55 -6.56
C LYS A 64 -13.86 -14.47 -7.12
N PRO A 65 -14.09 -13.83 -8.28
CA PRO A 65 -15.36 -14.06 -8.96
C PRO A 65 -15.60 -15.57 -9.11
#